data_AF-A0AAN6Q6T7-F1
#
_entry.id   AF-A0AAN6Q6T7-F1
#
_cell.length_a   1.000
_cell.length_b   1.000
_cell.length_c   1.000
_cell.angle_alpha   90.00
_cell.angle_beta   90.00
_cell.angle_gamma   90.00
#
_symmetry.space_group_name_H-M   'P 1'
#
loop_
_entity.id
_entity.type
_entity.pdbx_description
1 polymer ?
#
loop_
_entity_poly.entity_id
_entity_poly.type
_entity_poly.pdbx_seq_one_letter_code
_entity_poly.pdbx_strand_id
1 'polypeptide(L)'
;MARLDAVKGDDEKVKEVGVDILSEIVEQIREIKSRTEGPRGFHFYTLNLEKAVSFIVERTGLISPVTPDEGESAVAQNPLPEIRLLHVNGSTPDQSSHEPLRRKASVGSGPRDRVIVPGQSASHPDWEATALEASVPAEPINSRANTLAISEGEGVLGREATWDDFPNGRWGDARSPAYGQIDGYGVSLHVTVAQARQLWGTPASPGDVSAIFIRHLRGELSTIPWNEESFSAETDQIRDRLVALNAKGWWTLASQPAVNGLRSGDPTFGWGPQNGFVFQKAFVEFFCPSRDWSVLRERLTRPGMRDVVCFYATNGRGDFVSSDTELLPPPPPRRSSAGGGADGEQQQEREASTNAVTWGVFPGKEIVTPTIIEEVSFRAWSEEAFGIWREWAKIYEPGSESERFLEGVKADAWLVNIIHHDYVDADALWDFLLD
;
A
#
# COMPACT_ATOMS: atom_id res chain seq x y z
N MET A 1 -11.52 15.78 14.38
CA MET A 1 -11.25 16.46 13.09
C MET A 1 -10.36 17.68 13.28
N ALA A 2 -10.79 18.75 13.97
CA ALA A 2 -9.98 19.98 14.11
C ALA A 2 -8.49 19.81 14.51
N ARG A 3 -8.16 18.85 15.40
CA ARG A 3 -6.76 18.52 15.77
C ARG A 3 -5.95 17.95 14.60
N LEU A 4 -6.54 17.08 13.80
CA LEU A 4 -5.91 16.46 12.62
C LEU A 4 -5.87 17.47 11.46
N ASP A 5 -6.93 18.25 11.26
CA ASP A 5 -7.01 19.27 10.21
C ASP A 5 -5.89 20.33 10.33
N ALA A 6 -5.46 20.61 11.57
CA ALA A 6 -4.38 21.56 11.86
C ALA A 6 -2.98 21.03 11.46
N VAL A 7 -2.79 19.71 11.36
CA VAL A 7 -1.49 19.08 11.07
C VAL A 7 -1.49 18.30 9.75
N LYS A 8 -2.57 18.32 8.98
CA LYS A 8 -2.78 17.50 7.76
C LYS A 8 -1.66 17.51 6.71
N GLY A 9 -0.81 18.54 6.66
CA GLY A 9 0.30 18.64 5.71
C GLY A 9 1.64 18.05 6.20
N ASP A 10 1.69 17.54 7.42
CA ASP A 10 2.91 16.99 8.02
C ASP A 10 2.62 15.61 8.58
N ASP A 11 2.92 14.57 7.80
CA ASP A 11 2.59 13.18 8.10
C ASP A 11 3.17 12.71 9.45
N GLU A 12 4.37 13.19 9.83
CA GLU A 12 4.97 12.89 11.13
C GLU A 12 4.11 13.45 12.28
N LYS A 13 3.62 14.69 12.14
CA LYS A 13 2.72 15.30 13.14
C LYS A 13 1.33 14.69 13.13
N VAL A 14 0.81 14.29 11.96
CA VAL A 14 -0.46 13.58 11.87
C VAL A 14 -0.38 12.27 12.67
N LYS A 15 0.69 11.49 12.49
CA LYS A 15 0.94 10.26 13.25
C LYS A 15 1.04 10.53 14.75
N GLU A 16 1.80 11.55 15.17
CA GLU A 16 1.94 11.93 16.58
C GLU A 16 0.59 12.31 17.24
N VAL A 17 -0.17 13.19 16.59
CA VAL A 17 -1.50 13.61 17.06
C VAL A 17 -2.50 12.45 17.04
N GLY A 18 -2.40 11.55 16.05
CA GLY A 18 -3.21 10.35 15.96
C GLY A 18 -2.98 9.40 17.15
N VAL A 19 -1.72 9.18 17.52
CA VAL A 19 -1.36 8.41 18.72
C VAL A 19 -1.94 9.06 19.97
N ASP A 20 -1.83 10.37 20.15
CA ASP A 20 -2.42 11.08 21.30
C ASP A 20 -3.93 10.84 21.40
N ILE A 21 -4.66 11.04 20.29
CA ILE A 21 -6.13 10.88 20.25
C ILE A 21 -6.52 9.44 20.60
N LEU A 22 -5.83 8.45 20.03
CA LEU A 22 -6.13 7.04 20.30
C LEU A 22 -5.78 6.65 21.74
N SER A 23 -4.68 7.16 22.30
CA SER A 23 -4.36 6.99 23.72
C SER A 23 -5.45 7.59 24.63
N GLU A 24 -5.95 8.79 24.32
CA GLU A 24 -7.05 9.41 25.06
C GLU A 24 -8.34 8.56 25.00
N ILE A 25 -8.68 8.03 23.82
CA ILE A 25 -9.84 7.14 23.62
C ILE A 25 -9.70 5.86 24.44
N VAL A 26 -8.51 5.25 24.43
CA VAL A 26 -8.21 4.05 25.22
C VAL A 26 -8.43 4.34 26.71
N GLU A 27 -7.91 5.44 27.23
CA GLU A 27 -8.10 5.81 28.65
C GLU A 27 -9.57 6.08 29.00
N GLN A 28 -10.32 6.78 28.13
CA GLN A 28 -11.75 6.99 28.32
C GLN A 28 -12.54 5.68 28.35
N ILE A 29 -12.25 4.76 27.43
CA ILE A 29 -12.88 3.44 27.40
C ILE A 29 -12.50 2.64 28.66
N ARG A 30 -11.24 2.70 29.13
CA ARG A 30 -10.82 2.07 30.38
C ARG A 30 -11.61 2.61 31.57
N GLU A 31 -11.79 3.93 31.66
CA GLU A 31 -12.58 4.55 32.73
C GLU A 31 -14.03 4.05 32.70
N ILE A 32 -14.68 4.07 31.54
CA ILE A 32 -16.07 3.60 31.40
C ILE A 32 -16.18 2.12 31.76
N LYS A 33 -15.27 1.28 31.23
CA LYS A 33 -15.26 -0.16 31.47
C LYS A 33 -14.87 -0.54 32.89
N SER A 34 -14.21 0.34 33.64
CA SER A 34 -14.00 0.15 35.08
C SER A 34 -15.32 0.15 35.87
N ARG A 35 -16.37 0.79 35.33
CA ARG A 35 -17.70 0.95 35.96
C ARG A 35 -18.78 0.03 35.39
N THR A 36 -18.48 -0.79 34.39
CA THR A 36 -19.46 -1.67 33.71
C THR A 36 -18.98 -3.11 33.64
N GLU A 37 -19.89 -4.07 33.76
CA GLU A 37 -19.59 -5.50 33.55
C GLU A 37 -19.48 -5.84 32.05
N GLY A 38 -18.55 -6.73 31.69
CA GLY A 38 -18.34 -7.19 30.31
C GLY A 38 -16.87 -7.43 29.94
N PRO A 39 -16.59 -7.85 28.68
CA PRO A 39 -15.24 -8.12 28.21
C PRO A 39 -14.33 -6.90 28.31
N ARG A 40 -13.09 -7.12 28.76
CA ARG A 40 -12.04 -6.11 28.92
C ARG A 40 -10.91 -6.42 27.94
N GLY A 41 -10.77 -5.62 26.90
CA GLY A 41 -9.73 -5.78 25.89
C GLY A 41 -9.88 -4.75 24.78
N PHE A 42 -8.77 -4.46 24.12
CA PHE A 42 -8.71 -3.60 22.95
C PHE A 42 -8.30 -4.45 21.74
N HIS A 43 -8.97 -4.22 20.61
CA HIS A 43 -8.54 -4.76 19.32
C HIS A 43 -8.10 -3.58 18.47
N PHE A 44 -6.82 -3.55 18.10
CA PHE A 44 -6.25 -2.51 17.26
C PHE A 44 -6.24 -2.97 15.82
N TYR A 45 -6.86 -2.18 14.94
CA TYR A 45 -6.68 -2.34 13.50
C TYR A 45 -5.34 -1.72 13.13
N THR A 46 -4.33 -2.56 12.97
CA THR A 46 -2.94 -2.12 12.79
C THR A 46 -2.66 -1.65 11.36
N LEU A 47 -3.46 -2.06 10.37
CA LEU A 47 -3.24 -1.81 8.95
C LEU A 47 -1.82 -2.20 8.50
N ASN A 48 -1.28 -3.29 9.08
CA ASN A 48 0.09 -3.76 8.90
C ASN A 48 1.19 -2.76 9.32
N LEU A 49 0.84 -1.75 10.11
CA LEU A 49 1.75 -0.77 10.71
C LEU A 49 1.99 -1.07 12.19
N GLU A 50 3.24 -0.92 12.65
CA GLU A 50 3.65 -1.28 14.02
C GLU A 50 3.72 -0.06 14.93
N LYS A 51 4.47 0.96 14.53
CA LYS A 51 4.94 2.08 15.38
C LYS A 51 3.80 2.84 16.06
N ALA A 52 2.72 3.13 15.34
CA ALA A 52 1.57 3.83 15.91
C ALA A 52 0.92 3.02 17.05
N VAL A 53 0.74 1.72 16.85
CA VAL A 53 0.12 0.83 17.84
C VAL A 53 1.06 0.64 19.03
N SER A 54 2.36 0.44 18.78
CA SER A 54 3.38 0.36 19.83
C SER A 54 3.36 1.58 20.75
N PHE A 55 3.34 2.80 20.18
CA PHE A 55 3.26 4.02 20.99
C PHE A 55 1.95 4.15 21.76
N ILE A 56 0.80 3.79 21.17
CA ILE A 56 -0.49 3.84 21.87
C ILE A 56 -0.47 2.92 23.09
N VAL A 57 -0.01 1.68 22.89
CA VAL A 57 -0.01 0.63 23.91
C VAL A 57 1.00 0.95 25.02
N GLU A 58 2.15 1.55 24.69
CA GLU A 58 3.12 2.02 25.68
C GLU A 58 2.58 3.22 26.49
N ARG A 59 2.07 4.26 25.84
CA ARG A 59 1.56 5.46 26.52
C ARG A 59 0.38 5.18 27.43
N THR A 60 -0.44 4.18 27.10
CA THR A 60 -1.60 3.76 27.89
C THR A 60 -1.24 2.69 28.94
N GLY A 61 0.00 2.20 28.95
CA GLY A 61 0.44 1.16 29.88
C GLY A 61 -0.35 -0.15 29.73
N LEU A 62 -0.80 -0.46 28.51
CA LEU A 62 -1.51 -1.70 28.19
C LEU A 62 -0.55 -2.91 28.16
N ILE A 63 0.75 -2.68 27.99
CA ILE A 63 1.81 -3.67 28.23
C ILE A 63 2.50 -3.35 29.56
N SER A 64 2.75 -4.39 30.37
CA SER A 64 3.43 -4.25 31.65
C SER A 64 4.90 -3.84 31.44
N PRO A 65 5.46 -2.90 32.22
CA PRO A 65 6.82 -2.39 32.02
C PRO A 65 7.93 -3.41 32.37
N VAL A 66 7.58 -4.56 32.92
CA VAL A 66 8.50 -5.54 33.48
C VAL A 66 9.11 -6.41 32.37
N THR A 67 10.39 -6.17 32.08
CA THR A 67 11.30 -7.23 31.61
C THR A 67 11.32 -8.33 32.67
N PRO A 68 11.16 -9.62 32.33
CA PRO A 68 11.38 -10.69 33.30
C PRO A 68 12.75 -10.48 33.93
N ASP A 69 12.78 -10.28 35.24
CA ASP A 69 13.97 -9.93 36.00
C ASP A 69 15.08 -10.97 35.74
N GLU A 70 16.27 -10.53 35.35
CA GLU A 70 17.46 -11.36 35.05
C GLU A 70 18.07 -12.00 36.32
N GLY A 71 17.30 -12.23 37.38
CA GLY A 71 17.87 -12.37 38.72
C GLY A 71 17.09 -13.18 39.74
N GLU A 72 16.45 -14.30 39.40
CA GLU A 72 16.07 -15.29 40.42
C GLU A 72 16.33 -16.72 39.97
N SER A 73 17.53 -17.21 40.31
CA SER A 73 17.71 -18.64 40.53
C SER A 73 17.09 -19.01 41.87
N ALA A 74 15.85 -19.50 41.88
CA ALA A 74 15.43 -20.53 42.85
C ALA A 74 14.06 -21.11 42.48
N VAL A 75 14.02 -22.44 42.49
CA VAL A 75 12.82 -23.26 42.47
C VAL A 75 11.86 -22.84 43.59
N ALA A 76 10.69 -22.29 43.25
CA ALA A 76 9.50 -22.34 44.11
C ALA A 76 8.23 -22.12 43.28
N GLN A 77 7.26 -22.97 43.53
CA GLN A 77 5.95 -23.05 42.89
C GLN A 77 5.21 -21.70 42.97
N ASN A 78 5.03 -21.03 41.84
CA ASN A 78 3.89 -20.14 41.60
C ASN A 78 3.58 -20.13 40.10
N PRO A 79 2.37 -20.51 39.68
CA PRO A 79 2.00 -20.50 38.26
C PRO A 79 1.88 -19.06 37.77
N LEU A 80 2.66 -18.70 36.76
CA LEU A 80 2.28 -17.64 35.83
C LEU A 80 0.87 -17.98 35.28
N PRO A 81 -0.02 -17.00 35.08
CA PRO A 81 -1.38 -17.27 34.62
C PRO A 81 -1.36 -18.02 33.28
N GLU A 82 -2.14 -19.09 33.19
CA GLU A 82 -2.34 -19.89 31.97
C GLU A 82 -2.56 -18.96 30.77
N ILE A 83 -1.65 -18.97 29.79
CA ILE A 83 -2.02 -18.59 28.44
C ILE A 83 -2.90 -19.71 27.91
N ARG A 84 -4.22 -19.57 28.09
CA ARG A 84 -5.19 -20.39 27.38
C ARG A 84 -5.03 -20.09 25.90
N LEU A 85 -4.38 -21.00 25.17
CA LEU A 85 -4.53 -21.08 23.72
C LEU A 85 -6.03 -21.11 23.42
N LEU A 86 -6.48 -20.14 22.61
CA LEU A 86 -7.87 -20.03 22.19
C LEU A 86 -8.33 -21.36 21.60
N HIS A 87 -9.30 -21.97 22.29
CA HIS A 87 -10.04 -23.11 21.78
C HIS A 87 -10.94 -22.58 20.66
N VAL A 88 -10.60 -22.91 19.41
CA VAL A 88 -11.50 -22.68 18.28
C VAL A 88 -12.66 -23.67 18.43
N ASN A 89 -13.87 -23.16 18.60
CA ASN A 89 -15.07 -24.00 18.67
C ASN A 89 -15.18 -24.89 17.43
N GLY A 90 -15.15 -26.21 17.63
CA GLY A 90 -15.36 -27.19 16.55
C GLY A 90 -14.80 -28.61 16.79
N SER A 91 -14.00 -28.85 17.84
CA SER A 91 -13.42 -30.18 18.10
C SER A 91 -13.86 -30.70 19.47
N THR A 92 -14.63 -31.78 19.50
CA THR A 92 -15.04 -32.48 20.73
C THR A 92 -13.82 -33.01 21.50
N PRO A 93 -13.79 -32.96 22.83
CA PRO A 93 -12.64 -33.45 23.60
C PRO A 93 -12.74 -34.97 23.78
N ASP A 94 -11.75 -35.70 23.27
CA ASP A 94 -11.45 -37.02 23.81
C ASP A 94 -10.49 -36.87 25.00
N GLN A 95 -10.85 -37.50 26.11
CA GLN A 95 -10.14 -37.41 27.37
C GLN A 95 -8.90 -38.30 27.32
N SER A 96 -7.74 -37.71 27.06
CA SER A 96 -6.47 -38.31 27.49
C SER A 96 -5.50 -37.23 27.94
N SER A 97 -5.14 -37.31 29.21
CA SER A 97 -4.12 -36.52 29.91
C SER A 97 -2.79 -36.50 29.16
N HIS A 98 -2.46 -35.38 28.53
CA HIS A 98 -1.10 -35.04 28.18
C HIS A 98 -0.87 -33.55 28.49
N GLU A 99 -0.22 -33.30 29.63
CA GLU A 99 0.51 -32.06 29.92
C GLU A 99 1.45 -31.75 28.73
N PRO A 100 1.28 -30.63 28.00
CA PRO A 100 2.26 -30.22 27.03
C PRO A 100 3.38 -29.49 27.78
N LEU A 101 4.38 -30.25 28.23
CA LEU A 101 5.68 -29.69 28.62
C LEU A 101 6.27 -28.96 27.40
N ARG A 102 6.09 -27.65 27.36
CA ARG A 102 6.66 -26.77 26.32
C ARG A 102 8.18 -26.75 26.51
N ARG A 103 8.92 -27.55 25.73
CA ARG A 103 10.39 -27.52 25.73
C ARG A 103 10.85 -26.17 25.19
N LYS A 104 11.67 -25.44 25.97
CA LYS A 104 12.45 -24.31 25.44
C LYS A 104 13.47 -24.85 24.44
N ALA A 105 13.70 -24.14 23.34
CA ALA A 105 14.75 -24.45 22.38
C ALA A 105 16.12 -24.38 23.07
N SER A 106 17.06 -25.25 22.73
CA SER A 106 18.42 -25.24 23.28
C SER A 106 19.37 -24.43 22.40
N VAL A 107 20.48 -23.96 22.97
CA VAL A 107 21.51 -23.13 22.27
C VAL A 107 22.01 -23.78 20.96
N GLY A 108 21.91 -25.10 20.83
CA GLY A 108 22.33 -25.86 19.65
C GLY A 108 21.32 -25.96 18.50
N SER A 109 20.12 -25.40 18.62
CA SER A 109 19.06 -25.50 17.60
C SER A 109 19.21 -24.47 16.48
N GLY A 110 20.24 -24.66 15.65
CA GLY A 110 20.38 -23.96 14.36
C GLY A 110 19.44 -24.54 13.29
N PRO A 111 19.41 -23.99 12.06
CA PRO A 111 18.53 -24.44 10.96
C PRO A 111 18.85 -25.86 10.43
N ARG A 112 19.81 -26.57 11.04
CA ARG A 112 20.19 -27.95 10.73
C ARG A 112 20.13 -28.78 12.01
N ASP A 113 19.48 -29.94 11.95
CA ASP A 113 19.43 -30.88 13.07
C ASP A 113 20.85 -31.38 13.40
N ARG A 114 21.29 -31.20 14.65
CA ARG A 114 22.57 -31.70 15.17
C ARG A 114 22.36 -32.98 15.99
N VAL A 115 23.23 -33.97 15.83
CA VAL A 115 23.18 -35.24 16.55
C VAL A 115 23.85 -35.09 17.92
N ILE A 116 23.17 -35.52 18.98
CA ILE A 116 23.73 -35.47 20.34
C ILE A 116 24.71 -36.64 20.54
N VAL A 117 25.98 -36.33 20.79
CA VAL A 117 27.03 -37.32 21.01
C VAL A 117 27.49 -37.37 22.48
N PRO A 118 27.76 -38.56 23.03
CA PRO A 118 28.33 -38.70 24.37
C PRO A 118 29.84 -38.39 24.33
N GLY A 119 30.25 -37.26 24.91
CA GLY A 119 31.67 -36.86 25.00
C GLY A 119 31.85 -35.48 25.63
N GLN A 120 33.07 -35.16 26.07
CA GLN A 120 33.40 -33.82 26.62
C GLN A 120 33.56 -32.75 25.52
N SER A 121 33.67 -33.13 24.24
CA SER A 121 33.78 -32.20 23.11
C SER A 121 33.22 -32.85 21.84
N ALA A 122 32.54 -32.05 21.01
CA ALA A 122 32.06 -32.50 19.69
C ALA A 122 33.24 -32.64 18.73
N SER A 123 33.31 -33.76 17.99
CA SER A 123 34.39 -33.99 17.01
C SER A 123 34.12 -33.20 15.73
N HIS A 124 32.84 -33.01 15.42
CA HIS A 124 32.36 -32.27 14.26
C HIS A 124 31.27 -31.26 14.66
N PRO A 125 31.64 -30.06 15.13
CA PRO A 125 30.70 -29.09 15.68
C PRO A 125 29.65 -28.58 14.69
N ASP A 126 29.84 -28.76 13.38
CA ASP A 126 28.87 -28.33 12.37
C ASP A 126 27.58 -29.19 12.35
N TRP A 127 27.61 -30.41 12.92
CA TRP A 127 26.45 -31.33 12.96
C TRP A 127 26.38 -32.21 14.21
N GLU A 128 27.33 -32.14 15.14
CA GLU A 128 27.30 -32.81 16.44
C GLU A 128 27.14 -31.79 17.56
N ALA A 129 26.36 -32.10 18.58
CA ALA A 129 26.29 -31.33 19.83
C ALA A 129 26.57 -32.25 21.01
N THR A 130 27.24 -31.76 22.05
CA THR A 130 27.40 -32.52 23.29
C THR A 130 26.09 -32.52 24.08
N ALA A 131 25.92 -33.49 24.99
CA ALA A 131 24.77 -33.51 25.88
C ALA A 131 24.66 -32.25 26.77
N LEU A 132 25.80 -31.62 27.10
CA LEU A 132 25.82 -30.38 27.87
C LEU A 132 25.31 -29.20 27.02
N GLU A 133 25.78 -29.04 25.79
CA GLU A 133 25.33 -27.97 24.88
C GLU A 133 23.85 -28.12 24.50
N ALA A 134 23.38 -29.35 24.29
CA ALA A 134 21.98 -29.62 23.98
C ALA A 134 21.04 -29.40 25.17
N SER A 135 21.58 -29.31 26.40
CA SER A 135 20.82 -29.08 27.63
C SER A 135 20.86 -27.64 28.14
N VAL A 136 21.62 -26.75 27.49
CA VAL A 136 21.57 -25.30 27.77
C VAL A 136 20.36 -24.69 27.03
N PRO A 137 19.39 -24.10 27.74
CA PRO A 137 18.30 -23.37 27.10
C PRO A 137 18.83 -22.16 26.32
N ALA A 138 18.28 -21.89 25.14
CA ALA A 138 18.59 -20.68 24.39
C ALA A 138 18.14 -19.45 25.19
N GLU A 139 18.98 -18.41 25.21
CA GLU A 139 18.65 -17.09 25.74
C GLU A 139 17.42 -16.50 25.00
N PRO A 140 16.60 -15.67 25.66
CA PRO A 140 15.50 -14.98 24.99
C PRO A 140 16.03 -14.04 23.91
N ILE A 141 15.58 -14.21 22.66
CA ILE A 141 16.06 -13.42 21.52
C ILE A 141 15.62 -11.94 21.60
N ASN A 142 14.56 -11.62 22.36
CA ASN A 142 13.94 -10.29 22.35
C ASN A 142 13.85 -9.69 23.76
N SER A 143 14.77 -8.77 24.09
CA SER A 143 14.59 -7.84 25.21
C SER A 143 13.66 -6.69 24.77
N ARG A 144 12.90 -6.10 25.71
CA ARG A 144 12.06 -4.90 25.44
C ARG A 144 12.88 -3.78 24.80
N ALA A 145 14.13 -3.62 25.23
CA ALA A 145 15.06 -2.65 24.64
C ALA A 145 15.40 -2.95 23.18
N ASN A 146 15.58 -4.22 22.79
CA ASN A 146 15.81 -4.60 21.39
C ASN A 146 14.55 -4.37 20.54
N THR A 147 13.37 -4.71 21.04
CA THR A 147 12.10 -4.47 20.30
C THR A 147 11.81 -2.98 20.14
N LEU A 148 12.04 -2.17 21.17
CA LEU A 148 11.88 -0.71 21.09
C LEU A 148 12.92 -0.08 20.16
N ALA A 149 14.20 -0.46 20.23
CA ALA A 149 15.22 0.07 19.34
C ALA A 149 14.93 -0.24 17.84
N ILE A 150 14.35 -1.40 17.54
CA ILE A 150 13.92 -1.77 16.19
C ILE A 150 12.72 -0.92 15.75
N SER A 151 11.72 -0.72 16.63
CA SER A 151 10.50 0.07 16.37
C SER A 151 10.76 1.60 16.30
N GLU A 152 11.76 2.08 17.05
CA GLU A 152 12.21 3.48 17.07
C GLU A 152 13.20 3.80 15.93
N GLY A 153 13.71 2.79 15.23
CA GLY A 153 14.64 2.96 14.10
C GLY A 153 16.11 3.15 14.50
N GLU A 154 16.50 2.81 15.73
CA GLU A 154 17.89 2.88 16.18
C GLU A 154 18.71 1.65 15.74
N GLY A 155 19.92 1.90 15.22
CA GLY A 155 20.87 0.86 14.79
C GLY A 155 20.65 0.35 13.35
N VAL A 156 21.53 -0.55 12.90
CA VAL A 156 21.52 -1.11 11.53
C VAL A 156 20.26 -1.96 11.27
N LEU A 157 19.74 -2.64 12.29
CA LEU A 157 18.53 -3.44 12.24
C LEU A 157 17.24 -2.60 12.36
N GLY A 158 17.26 -1.47 13.08
CA GLY A 158 16.14 -0.52 13.15
C GLY A 158 16.00 0.33 11.87
N ARG A 159 17.13 0.65 11.21
CA ARG A 159 17.13 1.33 9.90
C ARG A 159 16.57 0.52 8.75
N GLU A 160 16.62 -0.81 8.84
CA GLU A 160 16.07 -1.73 7.83
C GLU A 160 14.65 -2.21 8.17
N ALA A 161 14.14 -1.87 9.36
CA ALA A 161 12.79 -2.19 9.84
C ALA A 161 11.79 -1.01 9.65
N THR A 162 12.02 -0.15 8.66
CA THR A 162 11.17 1.01 8.36
C THR A 162 9.96 0.61 7.51
N TRP A 163 9.11 -0.27 8.05
CA TRP A 163 7.88 -0.68 7.38
C TRP A 163 6.77 0.37 7.53
N ASP A 164 6.93 1.29 8.48
CA ASP A 164 5.99 2.38 8.81
C ASP A 164 6.24 3.73 8.10
N ASP A 165 7.32 3.81 7.31
CA ASP A 165 7.72 5.04 6.60
C ASP A 165 7.14 5.14 5.19
N PHE A 166 6.49 4.07 4.71
CA PHE A 166 5.82 4.06 3.41
C PHE A 166 4.34 4.44 3.58
N PRO A 167 3.82 5.39 2.79
CA PRO A 167 2.41 5.73 2.85
C PRO A 167 1.55 4.52 2.44
N ASN A 168 0.49 4.28 3.21
CA ASN A 168 -0.49 3.25 2.90
C ASN A 168 -1.25 3.61 1.63
N GLY A 169 -1.58 2.57 0.85
CA GLY A 169 -2.44 2.68 -0.32
C GLY A 169 -1.72 2.49 -1.64
N ARG A 170 -2.39 2.92 -2.70
CA ARG A 170 -2.11 2.52 -4.07
C ARG A 170 -0.76 3.00 -4.62
N TRP A 171 -0.24 4.11 -4.11
CA TRP A 171 0.93 4.83 -4.67
C TRP A 171 2.21 4.67 -3.85
N GLY A 172 2.22 3.76 -2.87
CA GLY A 172 3.40 3.38 -2.11
C GLY A 172 4.19 2.26 -2.79
N ASP A 173 5.31 1.86 -2.17
CA ASP A 173 6.16 0.76 -2.63
C ASP A 173 5.40 -0.58 -2.55
N ALA A 174 5.28 -1.32 -3.67
CA ALA A 174 4.62 -2.62 -3.71
C ALA A 174 5.23 -3.69 -2.80
N ARG A 175 6.46 -3.50 -2.34
CA ARG A 175 7.13 -4.39 -1.39
C ARG A 175 6.69 -4.16 0.05
N SER A 176 5.96 -3.06 0.33
CA SER A 176 5.41 -2.80 1.65
C SER A 176 4.29 -3.81 1.98
N PRO A 177 4.28 -4.43 3.17
CA PRO A 177 3.16 -5.28 3.60
C PRO A 177 1.84 -4.52 3.74
N ALA A 178 1.88 -3.19 3.85
CA ALA A 178 0.70 -2.33 3.86
C ALA A 178 0.24 -1.93 2.44
N TYR A 179 0.94 -2.40 1.41
CA TYR A 179 0.55 -2.25 0.01
C TYR A 179 -0.68 -3.12 -0.30
N GLY A 180 -1.72 -2.53 -0.89
CA GLY A 180 -2.95 -3.22 -1.27
C GLY A 180 -4.22 -2.49 -0.84
N GLN A 181 -5.35 -3.20 -0.85
CA GLN A 181 -6.67 -2.64 -0.53
C GLN A 181 -6.68 -2.01 0.86
N ILE A 182 -7.00 -0.71 0.92
CA ILE A 182 -7.03 0.08 2.15
C ILE A 182 -8.10 -0.44 3.13
N ASP A 183 -9.17 -1.08 2.61
CA ASP A 183 -10.33 -1.48 3.41
C ASP A 183 -10.45 -3.00 3.64
N GLY A 184 -9.85 -3.85 2.79
CA GLY A 184 -9.92 -5.31 2.87
C GLY A 184 -11.30 -5.92 2.59
N TYR A 185 -12.27 -5.14 2.09
CA TYR A 185 -13.65 -5.59 1.84
C TYR A 185 -13.94 -5.90 0.36
N GLY A 186 -12.96 -5.70 -0.52
CA GLY A 186 -13.10 -5.91 -1.95
C GLY A 186 -13.81 -4.76 -2.66
N VAL A 187 -14.05 -4.92 -3.95
CA VAL A 187 -14.57 -3.84 -4.81
C VAL A 187 -15.98 -3.42 -4.39
N SER A 188 -16.14 -2.15 -4.01
CA SER A 188 -17.41 -1.58 -3.55
C SER A 188 -17.61 -0.17 -4.14
N LEU A 189 -18.87 0.27 -4.21
CA LEU A 189 -19.23 1.64 -4.62
C LEU A 189 -19.29 2.61 -3.44
N HIS A 190 -19.19 2.09 -2.21
CA HIS A 190 -19.25 2.84 -0.95
C HIS A 190 -20.49 3.74 -0.76
N VAL A 191 -21.51 3.55 -1.60
CA VAL A 191 -22.83 4.16 -1.51
C VAL A 191 -23.92 3.10 -1.63
N THR A 192 -25.09 3.37 -1.06
CA THR A 192 -26.25 2.49 -1.25
C THR A 192 -26.76 2.59 -2.69
N VAL A 193 -27.42 1.54 -3.19
CA VAL A 193 -28.03 1.52 -4.53
C VAL A 193 -28.99 2.70 -4.76
N ALA A 194 -29.75 3.09 -3.74
CA ALA A 194 -30.66 4.24 -3.82
C ALA A 194 -29.91 5.56 -3.99
N GLN A 195 -28.83 5.76 -3.24
CA GLN A 195 -27.96 6.94 -3.38
C GLN A 195 -27.24 6.94 -4.72
N ALA A 196 -26.69 5.81 -5.15
CA ALA A 196 -26.03 5.65 -6.44
C ALA A 196 -26.95 6.06 -7.60
N ARG A 197 -28.21 5.59 -7.60
CA ARG A 197 -29.20 5.98 -8.62
C ARG A 197 -29.55 7.46 -8.58
N GLN A 198 -29.56 8.08 -7.40
CA GLN A 198 -29.81 9.52 -7.27
C GLN A 198 -28.63 10.35 -7.77
N LEU A 199 -27.40 9.91 -7.50
CA LEU A 199 -26.17 10.63 -7.88
C LEU A 199 -25.85 10.48 -9.37
N TRP A 200 -25.97 9.26 -9.88
CA TRP A 200 -25.44 8.88 -11.20
C TRP A 200 -26.54 8.63 -12.24
N GLY A 201 -27.81 8.65 -11.85
CA GLY A 201 -28.93 8.46 -12.77
C GLY A 201 -28.91 7.10 -13.45
N THR A 202 -29.26 7.05 -14.74
CA THR A 202 -29.31 5.85 -15.60
C THR A 202 -28.50 6.12 -16.88
N PRO A 203 -27.16 6.03 -16.84
CA PRO A 203 -26.32 6.34 -17.99
C PRO A 203 -26.58 5.33 -19.11
N ALA A 204 -26.77 5.81 -20.34
CA ALA A 204 -27.02 4.97 -21.52
C ALA A 204 -26.09 5.33 -22.69
N SER A 205 -25.28 6.36 -22.54
CA SER A 205 -24.35 6.84 -23.55
C SER A 205 -23.02 7.29 -22.93
N PRO A 206 -21.93 7.37 -23.72
CA PRO A 206 -20.66 7.92 -23.23
C PRO A 206 -20.78 9.36 -22.75
N GLY A 207 -21.73 10.13 -23.31
CA GLY A 207 -22.03 11.49 -22.88
C GLY A 207 -22.57 11.55 -21.45
N ASP A 208 -23.40 10.59 -21.05
CA ASP A 208 -23.96 10.53 -19.70
C ASP A 208 -22.87 10.27 -18.65
N VAL A 209 -21.96 9.34 -18.95
CA VAL A 209 -20.80 9.06 -18.08
C VAL A 209 -19.91 10.31 -18.00
N SER A 210 -19.61 10.92 -19.14
CA SER A 210 -18.80 12.14 -19.19
C SER A 210 -19.40 13.27 -18.38
N ALA A 211 -20.74 13.44 -18.43
CA ALA A 211 -21.45 14.41 -17.61
C ALA A 211 -21.32 14.13 -16.11
N ILE A 212 -21.34 12.87 -15.67
CA ILE A 212 -21.13 12.52 -14.25
C ILE A 212 -19.74 12.95 -13.79
N PHE A 213 -18.69 12.60 -14.55
CA PHE A 213 -17.31 12.98 -14.22
C PHE A 213 -17.12 14.51 -14.22
N ILE A 214 -17.65 15.22 -15.23
CA ILE A 214 -17.55 16.69 -15.32
C ILE A 214 -18.29 17.37 -14.16
N ARG A 215 -19.49 16.91 -13.81
CA ARG A 215 -20.25 17.45 -12.67
C ARG A 215 -19.51 17.23 -11.36
N HIS A 216 -18.86 16.08 -11.20
CA HIS A 216 -17.99 15.83 -10.05
C HIS A 216 -16.82 16.81 -10.03
N LEU A 217 -16.07 16.97 -11.13
CA LEU A 217 -14.96 17.93 -11.23
C LEU A 217 -15.35 19.39 -10.93
N ARG A 218 -16.61 19.76 -11.18
CA ARG A 218 -17.18 21.08 -10.87
C ARG A 218 -17.68 21.21 -9.42
N GLY A 219 -17.62 20.14 -8.63
CA GLY A 219 -18.14 20.11 -7.26
C GLY A 219 -19.67 19.99 -7.18
N GLU A 220 -20.35 19.68 -8.29
CA GLU A 220 -21.81 19.50 -8.34
C GLU A 220 -22.25 18.08 -7.92
N LEU A 221 -21.32 17.12 -7.94
CA LEU A 221 -21.50 15.76 -7.43
C LEU A 221 -20.45 15.47 -6.37
N SER A 222 -20.90 14.91 -5.24
CA SER A 222 -20.02 14.61 -4.11
C SER A 222 -19.10 13.42 -4.37
N THR A 223 -19.51 12.47 -5.21
CA THR A 223 -18.77 11.22 -5.46
C THR A 223 -19.09 10.63 -6.83
N ILE A 224 -18.12 9.92 -7.39
CA ILE A 224 -18.23 9.03 -8.55
C ILE A 224 -17.82 7.61 -8.12
N PRO A 225 -18.09 6.57 -8.93
CA PRO A 225 -17.81 5.19 -8.53
C PRO A 225 -16.36 4.88 -8.11
N TRP A 226 -15.39 5.67 -8.60
CA TRP A 226 -13.96 5.51 -8.28
C TRP A 226 -13.41 6.52 -7.29
N ASN A 227 -14.21 7.50 -6.84
CA ASN A 227 -13.74 8.54 -5.95
C ASN A 227 -14.86 9.04 -5.02
N GLU A 228 -14.60 8.94 -3.72
CA GLU A 228 -15.49 9.39 -2.64
C GLU A 228 -15.13 10.77 -2.11
N GLU A 229 -13.94 11.27 -2.43
CA GLU A 229 -13.40 12.49 -1.86
C GLU A 229 -13.68 13.72 -2.73
N SER A 230 -13.78 14.86 -2.06
CA SER A 230 -13.80 16.16 -2.74
C SER A 230 -12.40 16.48 -3.28
N PHE A 231 -12.36 17.16 -4.43
CA PHE A 231 -11.09 17.51 -5.07
C PHE A 231 -10.21 18.39 -4.19
N SER A 232 -8.91 18.11 -4.22
CA SER A 232 -7.90 18.93 -3.57
C SER A 232 -7.74 20.28 -4.29
N ALA A 233 -7.18 21.27 -3.59
CA ALA A 233 -6.83 22.56 -4.20
C ALA A 233 -5.79 22.43 -5.32
N GLU A 234 -5.05 21.33 -5.35
CA GLU A 234 -4.09 20.99 -6.40
C GLU A 234 -4.81 20.59 -7.70
N THR A 235 -5.86 19.75 -7.62
CA THR A 235 -6.64 19.37 -8.81
C THR A 235 -7.35 20.56 -9.45
N ASP A 236 -7.68 21.60 -8.68
CA ASP A 236 -8.27 22.85 -9.19
C ASP A 236 -7.42 23.50 -10.29
N GLN A 237 -6.08 23.38 -10.22
CA GLN A 237 -5.16 24.00 -11.18
C GLN A 237 -5.24 23.39 -12.58
N ILE A 238 -5.60 22.12 -12.65
CA ILE A 238 -5.74 21.35 -13.91
C ILE A 238 -7.19 21.02 -14.23
N ARG A 239 -8.15 21.56 -13.47
CA ARG A 239 -9.58 21.22 -13.60
C ARG A 239 -10.07 21.36 -15.03
N ASP A 240 -9.77 22.47 -15.70
CA ASP A 240 -10.26 22.72 -17.06
C ASP A 240 -9.67 21.71 -18.07
N ARG A 241 -8.42 21.29 -17.88
CA ARG A 241 -7.77 20.25 -18.68
C ARG A 241 -8.46 18.90 -18.45
N LEU A 242 -8.75 18.55 -17.19
CA LEU A 242 -9.49 17.34 -16.85
C LEU A 242 -10.92 17.36 -17.41
N VAL A 243 -11.61 18.48 -17.33
CA VAL A 243 -12.95 18.65 -17.93
C VAL A 243 -12.90 18.43 -19.44
N ALA A 244 -11.87 18.94 -20.13
CA ALA A 244 -11.68 18.72 -21.56
C ALA A 244 -11.44 17.24 -21.91
N LEU A 245 -10.61 16.53 -21.12
CA LEU A 245 -10.40 15.09 -21.28
C LEU A 245 -11.70 14.30 -21.06
N ASN A 246 -12.43 14.58 -19.99
CA ASN A 246 -13.70 13.91 -19.71
C ASN A 246 -14.75 14.21 -20.77
N ALA A 247 -14.79 15.43 -21.32
CA ALA A 247 -15.70 15.79 -22.41
C ALA A 247 -15.40 15.04 -23.73
N LYS A 248 -14.14 14.64 -23.95
CA LYS A 248 -13.70 13.77 -25.06
C LYS A 248 -14.13 12.30 -24.86
N GLY A 249 -14.59 11.94 -23.65
CA GLY A 249 -14.87 10.56 -23.26
C GLY A 249 -13.65 9.84 -22.68
N TRP A 250 -12.65 10.58 -22.19
CA TRP A 250 -11.50 10.04 -21.44
C TRP A 250 -11.74 10.29 -19.95
N TRP A 251 -12.24 9.26 -19.27
CA TRP A 251 -12.76 9.39 -17.90
C TRP A 251 -11.65 9.28 -16.86
N THR A 252 -11.27 10.42 -16.28
CA THR A 252 -10.09 10.54 -15.41
C THR A 252 -10.36 10.01 -14.00
N LEU A 253 -9.49 9.13 -13.52
CA LEU A 253 -9.57 8.50 -12.20
C LEU A 253 -8.61 9.15 -11.18
N ALA A 254 -7.40 9.46 -11.63
CA ALA A 254 -6.36 10.06 -10.81
C ALA A 254 -5.53 11.03 -11.64
N SER A 255 -5.04 12.09 -11.00
CA SER A 255 -4.24 13.11 -11.69
C SER A 255 -3.43 13.92 -10.70
N GLN A 256 -2.29 14.42 -11.17
CA GLN A 256 -1.44 15.34 -10.43
C GLN A 256 -0.84 16.35 -11.42
N PRO A 257 -0.83 17.67 -11.13
CA PRO A 257 -0.07 18.65 -11.90
C PRO A 257 1.44 18.49 -11.69
N ALA A 258 2.23 19.15 -12.54
CA ALA A 258 3.66 19.28 -12.29
C ALA A 258 3.93 20.41 -11.29
N VAL A 259 4.89 20.18 -10.40
CA VAL A 259 5.38 21.18 -9.45
C VAL A 259 6.90 21.20 -9.49
N ASN A 260 7.46 22.39 -9.66
CA ASN A 260 8.89 22.61 -9.76
C ASN A 260 9.42 23.40 -8.57
N GLY A 261 9.72 22.70 -7.47
CA GLY A 261 10.46 23.26 -6.34
C GLY A 261 9.70 24.33 -5.56
N LEU A 262 8.43 24.06 -5.22
CA LEU A 262 7.68 24.93 -4.31
C LEU A 262 8.16 24.75 -2.87
N ARG A 263 7.93 25.75 -2.01
CA ARG A 263 8.29 25.67 -0.59
C ARG A 263 7.50 24.55 0.09
N SER A 264 8.10 23.83 1.03
CA SER A 264 7.40 22.82 1.83
C SER A 264 6.23 23.38 2.68
N GLY A 265 6.19 24.70 2.89
CA GLY A 265 5.07 25.39 3.53
C GLY A 265 4.03 25.97 2.57
N ASP A 266 4.08 25.62 1.28
CA ASP A 266 3.08 26.05 0.30
C ASP A 266 1.66 25.57 0.72
N PRO A 267 0.63 26.43 0.67
CA PRO A 267 -0.71 26.08 1.17
C PRO A 267 -1.44 25.02 0.34
N THR A 268 -1.02 24.78 -0.90
CA THR A 268 -1.66 23.84 -1.82
C THR A 268 -0.85 22.55 -1.94
N PHE A 269 0.46 22.67 -2.13
CA PHE A 269 1.35 21.53 -2.42
C PHE A 269 2.36 21.22 -1.31
N GLY A 270 2.46 22.09 -0.30
CA GLY A 270 3.47 21.98 0.74
C GLY A 270 3.20 20.78 1.65
N TRP A 271 4.24 19.99 1.87
CA TRP A 271 4.26 18.92 2.85
C TRP A 271 5.66 18.73 3.45
N GLY A 272 5.72 18.03 4.59
CA GLY A 272 6.97 17.69 5.27
C GLY A 272 7.59 18.84 6.08
N PRO A 273 8.85 18.70 6.53
CA PRO A 273 9.52 19.69 7.37
C PRO A 273 9.60 21.09 6.75
N GLN A 274 9.60 22.12 7.61
CA GLN A 274 9.76 23.50 7.16
C GLN A 274 11.12 23.73 6.47
N ASN A 275 11.17 24.74 5.59
CA ASN A 275 12.35 25.15 4.82
C ASN A 275 12.84 24.12 3.78
N GLY A 276 12.00 23.17 3.40
CA GLY A 276 12.25 22.26 2.28
C GLY A 276 11.64 22.75 0.96
N PHE A 277 11.81 21.92 -0.06
CA PHE A 277 11.22 22.08 -1.38
C PHE A 277 10.50 20.81 -1.82
N VAL A 278 9.35 20.97 -2.46
CA VAL A 278 8.51 19.88 -2.96
C VAL A 278 8.45 19.93 -4.49
N PHE A 279 8.38 18.75 -5.10
CA PHE A 279 8.39 18.57 -6.54
C PHE A 279 7.38 17.48 -6.93
N GLN A 280 6.78 17.64 -8.09
CA GLN A 280 5.83 16.70 -8.65
C GLN A 280 6.01 16.60 -10.17
N LYS A 281 5.97 15.39 -10.70
CA LYS A 281 5.74 15.14 -12.13
C LYS A 281 4.23 15.17 -12.39
N ALA A 282 3.85 15.69 -13.55
CA ALA A 282 2.49 15.58 -14.00
C ALA A 282 2.18 14.13 -14.38
N PHE A 283 1.04 13.62 -13.93
CA PHE A 283 0.49 12.36 -14.43
C PHE A 283 -1.03 12.43 -14.51
N VAL A 284 -1.59 11.57 -15.36
CA VAL A 284 -3.03 11.35 -15.42
C VAL A 284 -3.34 9.89 -15.69
N GLU A 285 -4.37 9.40 -15.03
CA GLU A 285 -4.95 8.10 -15.26
C GLU A 285 -6.40 8.22 -15.69
N PHE A 286 -6.78 7.50 -16.72
CA PHE A 286 -8.14 7.54 -17.25
C PHE A 286 -8.55 6.25 -17.98
N PHE A 287 -9.85 6.04 -18.07
CA PHE A 287 -10.42 5.10 -19.04
C PHE A 287 -10.62 5.79 -20.40
N CYS A 288 -10.28 5.11 -21.48
CA CYS A 288 -10.63 5.54 -22.84
C CYS A 288 -11.08 4.37 -23.72
N PRO A 289 -11.89 4.61 -24.79
CA PRO A 289 -12.29 3.56 -25.72
C PRO A 289 -11.10 2.95 -26.47
N SER A 290 -11.19 1.67 -26.88
CA SER A 290 -10.11 0.98 -27.61
C SER A 290 -9.66 1.71 -28.89
N ARG A 291 -10.60 2.38 -29.57
CA ARG A 291 -10.30 3.20 -30.76
C ARG A 291 -9.38 4.38 -30.46
N ASP A 292 -9.56 5.02 -29.31
CA ASP A 292 -8.80 6.21 -28.91
C ASP A 292 -7.44 5.79 -28.36
N TRP A 293 -7.40 4.69 -27.59
CA TRP A 293 -6.16 4.06 -27.15
C TRP A 293 -5.23 3.72 -28.31
N SER A 294 -5.77 3.18 -29.39
CA SER A 294 -4.97 2.80 -30.57
C SER A 294 -4.21 4.01 -31.16
N VAL A 295 -4.88 5.17 -31.24
CA VAL A 295 -4.27 6.42 -31.73
C VAL A 295 -3.28 6.99 -30.71
N LEU A 296 -3.64 6.97 -29.43
CA LEU A 296 -2.79 7.47 -28.35
C LEU A 296 -1.50 6.66 -28.21
N ARG A 297 -1.58 5.33 -28.29
CA ARG A 297 -0.41 4.42 -28.28
C ARG A 297 0.56 4.75 -29.40
N GLU A 298 0.09 5.03 -30.61
CA GLU A 298 0.97 5.41 -31.73
C GLU A 298 1.73 6.71 -31.43
N ARG A 299 1.09 7.68 -30.78
CA ARG A 299 1.75 8.93 -30.36
C ARG A 299 2.75 8.70 -29.25
N LEU A 300 2.38 7.93 -28.22
CA LEU A 300 3.21 7.61 -27.07
C LEU A 300 4.45 6.78 -27.44
N THR A 301 4.36 5.96 -28.49
CA THR A 301 5.45 5.08 -28.93
C THR A 301 6.45 5.73 -29.90
N ARG A 302 6.28 7.03 -30.23
CA ARG A 302 7.20 7.76 -31.10
C ARG A 302 8.60 7.84 -30.47
N PRO A 303 9.70 7.77 -31.26
CA PRO A 303 11.06 7.82 -30.73
C PRO A 303 11.36 9.04 -29.85
N GLY A 304 10.75 10.20 -30.13
CA GLY A 304 10.93 11.42 -29.33
C GLY A 304 10.23 11.40 -27.96
N MET A 305 9.34 10.45 -27.69
CA MET A 305 8.62 10.35 -26.41
C MET A 305 9.33 9.47 -25.39
N ARG A 306 10.35 8.70 -25.81
CA ARG A 306 11.01 7.67 -25.00
C ARG A 306 11.57 8.18 -23.67
N ASP A 307 12.19 9.35 -23.70
CA ASP A 307 12.84 9.93 -22.53
C ASP A 307 11.93 10.95 -21.82
N VAL A 308 10.72 11.16 -22.34
CA VAL A 308 9.80 12.23 -21.92
C VAL A 308 8.58 11.68 -21.22
N VAL A 309 8.10 10.50 -21.62
CA VAL A 309 6.86 9.92 -21.12
C VAL A 309 7.06 8.45 -20.72
N CYS A 310 6.54 8.10 -19.55
CA CYS A 310 6.32 6.73 -19.13
C CYS A 310 4.81 6.45 -19.11
N PHE A 311 4.38 5.25 -19.51
CA PHE A 311 2.97 4.90 -19.48
C PHE A 311 2.74 3.42 -19.18
N TYR A 312 1.58 3.13 -18.61
CA TYR A 312 1.05 1.78 -18.42
C TYR A 312 -0.39 1.75 -18.93
N ALA A 313 -0.76 0.69 -19.64
CA ALA A 313 -2.10 0.54 -20.19
C ALA A 313 -2.56 -0.91 -20.13
N THR A 314 -3.82 -1.11 -19.73
CA THR A 314 -4.42 -2.44 -19.65
C THR A 314 -5.90 -2.40 -20.00
N ASN A 315 -6.45 -3.50 -20.51
CA ASN A 315 -7.88 -3.63 -20.79
C ASN A 315 -8.55 -4.71 -19.93
N GLY A 316 -9.88 -4.76 -19.95
CA GLY A 316 -10.67 -5.74 -19.19
C GLY A 316 -10.46 -7.20 -19.61
N ARG A 317 -9.71 -7.48 -20.68
CA ARG A 317 -9.32 -8.83 -21.13
C ARG A 317 -7.97 -9.28 -20.59
N GLY A 318 -7.21 -8.36 -19.97
CA GLY A 318 -5.87 -8.62 -19.44
C GLY A 318 -4.73 -8.32 -20.43
N ASP A 319 -5.02 -7.74 -21.60
CA ASP A 319 -3.96 -7.24 -22.48
C ASP A 319 -3.25 -6.07 -21.77
N PHE A 320 -1.92 -6.07 -21.79
CA PHE A 320 -1.12 -5.04 -21.13
C PHE A 320 -0.05 -4.49 -22.06
N VAL A 321 0.19 -3.18 -21.97
CA VAL A 321 1.19 -2.45 -22.75
C VAL A 321 1.86 -1.42 -21.83
N SER A 322 3.18 -1.29 -21.90
CA SER A 322 3.94 -0.28 -21.15
C SER A 322 5.00 0.39 -22.01
N SER A 323 5.48 1.56 -21.57
CA SER A 323 6.65 2.21 -22.18
C SER A 323 7.87 1.27 -22.21
N ASP A 324 8.10 0.48 -21.17
CA ASP A 324 9.26 -0.41 -21.07
C ASP A 324 9.22 -1.58 -22.06
N THR A 325 8.01 -2.03 -22.41
CA THR A 325 7.79 -3.10 -23.38
C THR A 325 7.82 -2.60 -24.83
N GLU A 326 7.37 -1.37 -25.09
CA GLU A 326 7.21 -0.82 -26.44
C GLU A 326 8.36 0.08 -26.92
N LEU A 327 9.06 0.77 -26.00
CA LEU A 327 10.02 1.83 -26.36
C LEU A 327 11.48 1.36 -26.37
N LEU A 328 11.78 0.16 -25.87
CA LEU A 328 13.13 -0.39 -25.87
C LEU A 328 13.39 -1.24 -27.13
N PRO A 329 14.60 -1.16 -27.73
CA PRO A 329 14.94 -2.02 -28.86
C PRO A 329 14.81 -3.51 -28.50
N PRO A 330 14.49 -4.38 -29.48
CA PRO A 330 14.54 -5.81 -29.28
C PRO A 330 15.95 -6.21 -28.81
N PRO A 331 16.08 -7.21 -27.93
CA PRO A 331 17.39 -7.66 -27.47
C PRO A 331 18.26 -8.03 -28.69
N PRO A 332 19.58 -7.77 -28.64
CA PRO A 332 20.47 -8.14 -29.75
C PRO A 332 20.35 -9.66 -29.98
N PRO A 333 20.33 -10.12 -31.25
CA PRO A 333 20.29 -11.54 -31.54
C PRO A 333 21.50 -12.21 -30.90
N ARG A 334 21.26 -13.20 -30.02
CA ARG A 334 22.32 -13.99 -29.42
C ARG A 334 23.16 -14.60 -30.55
N ARG A 335 24.46 -14.27 -30.61
CA ARG A 335 25.39 -15.03 -31.44
C ARG A 335 25.42 -16.45 -30.87
N SER A 336 24.89 -17.41 -31.61
CA SER A 336 24.97 -18.82 -31.29
C SER A 336 26.44 -19.25 -31.29
N SER A 337 27.10 -19.23 -30.14
CA SER A 337 28.28 -20.07 -29.92
C SER A 337 27.78 -21.50 -29.81
N ALA A 338 28.02 -22.29 -30.85
CA ALA A 338 27.78 -23.72 -30.84
C ALA A 338 28.58 -24.35 -29.68
N GLY A 339 27.86 -24.80 -28.65
CA GLY A 339 28.39 -25.52 -27.51
C GLY A 339 27.23 -25.94 -26.63
N GLY A 340 26.89 -27.23 -26.67
CA GLY A 340 25.70 -27.78 -26.03
C GLY A 340 25.74 -27.69 -24.50
N GLY A 341 24.58 -27.35 -23.94
CA GLY A 341 24.25 -27.39 -22.53
C GLY A 341 22.77 -27.07 -22.40
N ALA A 342 22.03 -27.91 -21.69
CA ALA A 342 20.61 -27.72 -21.45
C ALA A 342 20.42 -26.56 -20.47
N ASP A 343 20.34 -25.33 -20.99
CA ASP A 343 20.08 -24.14 -20.21
C ASP A 343 18.65 -23.69 -20.45
N GLY A 344 17.83 -23.76 -19.39
CA GLY A 344 16.48 -23.23 -19.37
C GLY A 344 16.46 -21.81 -19.89
N GLU A 345 15.42 -21.48 -20.66
CA GLU A 345 15.12 -20.13 -21.13
C GLU A 345 14.94 -19.21 -19.91
N GLN A 346 16.05 -18.67 -19.38
CA GLN A 346 16.01 -17.47 -18.58
C GLN A 346 15.64 -16.35 -19.55
N GLN A 347 14.33 -16.14 -19.74
CA GLN A 347 13.81 -14.84 -20.12
C GLN A 347 14.47 -13.86 -19.15
N GLN A 348 15.27 -12.97 -19.70
CA GLN A 348 15.84 -11.88 -18.93
C GLN A 348 14.63 -11.04 -18.51
N GLU A 349 14.10 -11.31 -17.31
CA GLU A 349 13.02 -10.55 -16.70
C GLU A 349 13.48 -9.10 -16.70
N ARG A 350 12.93 -8.31 -17.62
CA ARG A 350 13.19 -6.89 -17.68
C ARG A 350 12.48 -6.30 -16.48
N GLU A 351 13.23 -5.75 -15.54
CA GLU A 351 12.67 -5.05 -14.39
C GLU A 351 11.81 -3.89 -14.91
N ALA A 352 10.54 -3.87 -14.49
CA ALA A 352 9.62 -2.78 -14.83
C ALA A 352 10.08 -1.47 -14.18
N SER A 353 9.91 -0.35 -14.87
CA SER A 353 10.30 0.95 -14.35
C SER A 353 9.49 1.34 -13.11
N THR A 354 10.18 1.89 -12.12
CA THR A 354 9.58 2.50 -10.92
C THR A 354 9.71 4.02 -11.03
N ASN A 355 8.60 4.74 -11.05
CA ASN A 355 8.58 6.18 -11.28
C ASN A 355 8.23 6.95 -10.01
N ALA A 356 9.22 7.62 -9.42
CA ALA A 356 8.95 8.65 -8.42
C ALA A 356 8.27 9.85 -9.09
N VAL A 357 7.02 10.13 -8.68
CA VAL A 357 6.20 11.22 -9.22
C VAL A 357 6.03 12.37 -8.24
N THR A 358 6.28 12.16 -6.94
CA THR A 358 6.29 13.21 -5.93
C THR A 358 7.50 13.02 -5.05
N TRP A 359 8.28 14.09 -4.82
CA TRP A 359 9.43 14.04 -3.93
C TRP A 359 9.68 15.37 -3.23
N GLY A 360 10.35 15.29 -2.08
CA GLY A 360 10.68 16.43 -1.24
C GLY A 360 12.14 16.42 -0.85
N VAL A 361 12.75 17.61 -0.84
CA VAL A 361 14.12 17.83 -0.38
C VAL A 361 14.07 18.72 0.85
N PHE A 362 14.48 18.18 2.00
CA PHE A 362 14.37 18.84 3.30
C PHE A 362 15.74 19.00 3.97
N PRO A 363 16.01 20.12 4.67
CA PRO A 363 17.27 20.31 5.37
C PRO A 363 17.53 19.20 6.40
N GLY A 364 18.69 18.55 6.31
CA GLY A 364 19.12 17.52 7.26
C GLY A 364 18.41 16.17 7.13
N LYS A 365 17.58 15.96 6.09
CA LYS A 365 17.00 14.66 5.74
C LYS A 365 17.46 14.24 4.33
N GLU A 366 17.40 12.93 4.06
CA GLU A 366 17.52 12.41 2.70
C GLU A 366 16.30 12.81 1.86
N ILE A 367 16.37 12.60 0.55
CA ILE A 367 15.23 12.87 -0.35
C ILE A 367 14.09 11.91 -0.01
N VAL A 368 12.89 12.44 0.20
CA VAL A 368 11.70 11.65 0.53
C VAL A 368 10.83 11.54 -0.72
N THR A 369 10.41 10.32 -1.07
CA THR A 369 9.57 10.03 -2.25
C THR A 369 8.27 9.35 -1.83
N PRO A 370 7.23 10.10 -1.42
CA PRO A 370 6.00 9.51 -0.90
C PRO A 370 5.11 8.90 -1.98
N THR A 371 5.28 9.26 -3.25
CA THR A 371 4.38 8.81 -4.33
C THR A 371 5.19 8.23 -5.48
N ILE A 372 4.93 6.95 -5.73
CA ILE A 372 5.57 6.15 -6.76
C ILE A 372 4.48 5.52 -7.63
N ILE A 373 4.75 5.46 -8.94
CA ILE A 373 3.93 4.72 -9.91
C ILE A 373 4.80 3.63 -10.53
N GLU A 374 4.33 2.40 -10.45
CA GLU A 374 5.02 1.23 -10.98
C GLU A 374 4.04 0.21 -11.57
N GLU A 375 4.56 -0.65 -12.43
CA GLU A 375 3.75 -1.62 -13.18
C GLU A 375 2.98 -2.57 -12.26
N VAL A 376 3.65 -3.13 -11.23
CA VAL A 376 3.02 -4.07 -10.29
C VAL A 376 1.82 -3.41 -9.63
N SER A 377 1.98 -2.16 -9.22
CA SER A 377 0.94 -1.40 -8.54
C SER A 377 -0.21 -1.03 -9.44
N PHE A 378 0.09 -0.64 -10.68
CA PHE A 378 -0.91 -0.36 -11.69
C PHE A 378 -1.72 -1.62 -12.05
N ARG A 379 -1.07 -2.78 -12.18
CA ARG A 379 -1.73 -4.06 -12.47
C ARG A 379 -2.67 -4.48 -11.34
N ALA A 380 -2.19 -4.45 -10.10
CA ALA A 380 -3.00 -4.78 -8.93
C ALA A 380 -4.26 -3.90 -8.85
N TRP A 381 -4.09 -2.59 -9.02
CA TRP A 381 -5.21 -1.65 -9.06
C TRP A 381 -6.18 -1.91 -10.22
N SER A 382 -5.68 -2.28 -11.40
CA SER A 382 -6.52 -2.36 -12.60
C SER A 382 -7.67 -3.36 -12.46
N GLU A 383 -7.48 -4.46 -11.73
CA GLU A 383 -8.52 -5.46 -11.47
C GLU A 383 -9.69 -4.85 -10.70
N GLU A 384 -9.40 -4.04 -9.69
CA GLU A 384 -10.38 -3.31 -8.91
C GLU A 384 -11.05 -2.21 -9.73
N ALA A 385 -10.28 -1.42 -10.48
CA ALA A 385 -10.79 -0.36 -11.34
C ALA A 385 -11.82 -0.89 -12.36
N PHE A 386 -11.55 -2.04 -12.99
CA PHE A 386 -12.49 -2.73 -13.88
C PHE A 386 -13.62 -3.46 -13.14
N GLY A 387 -13.39 -3.85 -11.88
CA GLY A 387 -14.40 -4.37 -10.98
C GLY A 387 -15.50 -3.34 -10.68
N ILE A 388 -15.12 -2.07 -10.47
CA ILE A 388 -16.05 -0.98 -10.13
C ILE A 388 -17.08 -0.78 -11.25
N TRP A 389 -16.69 -0.89 -12.52
CA TRP A 389 -17.65 -0.87 -13.64
C TRP A 389 -18.76 -1.92 -13.49
N ARG A 390 -18.41 -3.13 -13.02
CA ARG A 390 -19.37 -4.22 -12.80
C ARG A 390 -20.29 -3.92 -11.63
N GLU A 391 -19.74 -3.44 -10.51
CA GLU A 391 -20.57 -3.07 -9.36
C GLU A 391 -21.50 -1.92 -9.71
N TRP A 392 -21.04 -0.96 -10.52
CA TRP A 392 -21.90 0.10 -11.06
C TRP A 392 -22.99 -0.44 -11.97
N ALA A 393 -22.70 -1.37 -12.89
CA ALA A 393 -23.71 -1.97 -13.75
C ALA A 393 -24.80 -2.72 -12.94
N LYS A 394 -24.40 -3.42 -11.87
CA LYS A 394 -25.30 -4.21 -11.01
C LYS A 394 -26.35 -3.40 -10.25
N ILE A 395 -26.19 -2.09 -10.11
CA ILE A 395 -27.23 -1.26 -9.46
C ILE A 395 -28.48 -1.11 -10.33
N TYR A 396 -28.39 -1.42 -11.62
CA TYR A 396 -29.47 -1.38 -12.59
C TYR A 396 -30.11 -2.75 -12.80
N GLU A 397 -31.34 -2.77 -13.30
CA GLU A 397 -32.02 -4.03 -13.57
C GLU A 397 -31.28 -4.81 -14.68
N PRO A 398 -31.13 -6.15 -14.54
CA PRO A 398 -30.49 -6.97 -15.57
C PRO A 398 -31.15 -6.79 -16.94
N GLY A 399 -30.36 -6.52 -17.99
CA GLY A 399 -30.86 -6.30 -19.35
C GLY A 399 -31.42 -4.89 -19.61
N SER A 400 -31.40 -4.01 -18.61
CA SER A 400 -31.68 -2.59 -18.82
C SER A 400 -30.68 -1.97 -19.81
N GLU A 401 -31.02 -0.81 -20.36
CA GLU A 401 -30.12 -0.08 -21.28
C GLU A 401 -28.82 0.32 -20.58
N SER A 402 -28.92 0.79 -19.33
CA SER A 402 -27.75 1.21 -18.54
C SER A 402 -26.82 0.06 -18.17
N GLU A 403 -27.36 -1.08 -17.76
CA GLU A 403 -26.54 -2.25 -17.42
C GLU A 403 -25.75 -2.74 -18.64
N ARG A 404 -26.43 -2.92 -19.78
CA ARG A 404 -25.79 -3.32 -21.05
C ARG A 404 -24.77 -2.30 -21.53
N PHE A 405 -25.07 -1.01 -21.38
CA PHE A 405 -24.16 0.06 -21.78
C PHE A 405 -22.89 0.05 -20.92
N LEU A 406 -23.00 -0.03 -19.60
CA LEU A 406 -21.85 -0.01 -18.69
C LEU A 406 -20.97 -1.26 -18.86
N GLU A 407 -21.55 -2.45 -19.01
CA GLU A 407 -20.78 -3.67 -19.32
C GLU A 407 -20.12 -3.58 -20.70
N GLY A 408 -20.79 -2.95 -21.68
CA GLY A 408 -20.20 -2.67 -23.00
C GLY A 408 -19.00 -1.72 -22.93
N VAL A 409 -19.11 -0.64 -22.15
CA VAL A 409 -18.00 0.28 -21.88
C VAL A 409 -16.83 -0.46 -21.25
N LYS A 410 -17.09 -1.24 -20.21
CA LYS A 410 -16.06 -2.04 -19.51
C LYS A 410 -15.32 -2.97 -20.47
N ALA A 411 -16.03 -3.61 -21.39
CA ALA A 411 -15.45 -4.57 -22.33
C ALA A 411 -14.56 -3.91 -23.40
N ASP A 412 -14.86 -2.66 -23.79
CA ASP A 412 -14.11 -1.91 -24.81
C ASP A 412 -13.00 -1.01 -24.22
N ALA A 413 -13.12 -0.59 -22.96
CA ALA A 413 -12.25 0.42 -22.38
C ALA A 413 -10.82 -0.10 -22.09
N TRP A 414 -9.87 0.82 -22.23
CA TRP A 414 -8.51 0.72 -21.72
C TRP A 414 -8.35 1.65 -20.52
N LEU A 415 -7.79 1.13 -19.44
CA LEU A 415 -7.24 1.95 -18.36
C LEU A 415 -5.82 2.34 -18.76
N VAL A 416 -5.51 3.63 -18.72
CA VAL A 416 -4.22 4.17 -19.15
C VAL A 416 -3.72 5.14 -18.09
N ASN A 417 -2.46 4.97 -17.67
CA ASN A 417 -1.72 5.89 -16.82
C ASN A 417 -0.53 6.46 -17.59
N ILE A 418 -0.38 7.78 -17.60
CA ILE A 418 0.67 8.50 -18.33
C ILE A 418 1.37 9.46 -17.39
N ILE A 419 2.70 9.39 -17.34
CA ILE A 419 3.58 10.22 -16.53
C ILE A 419 4.47 11.03 -17.47
N HIS A 420 4.49 12.36 -17.30
CA HIS A 420 5.39 13.24 -18.02
C HIS A 420 6.61 13.56 -17.17
N HIS A 421 7.81 13.34 -17.69
CA HIS A 421 9.07 13.50 -16.95
C HIS A 421 9.58 14.93 -16.89
N ASP A 422 9.19 15.78 -17.86
CA ASP A 422 9.48 17.21 -17.78
C ASP A 422 8.51 17.89 -16.81
N TYR A 423 8.91 17.97 -15.54
CA TYR A 423 8.17 18.68 -14.49
C TYR A 423 8.44 20.19 -14.47
N VAL A 424 9.37 20.67 -15.33
CA VAL A 424 9.67 22.10 -15.45
C VAL A 424 8.61 22.77 -16.33
N ASP A 425 8.18 22.08 -17.38
CA ASP A 425 7.03 22.48 -18.19
C ASP A 425 5.72 21.90 -17.62
N ALA A 426 4.93 22.76 -16.98
CA ALA A 426 3.70 22.35 -16.32
C ALA A 426 2.55 21.99 -17.27
N ASP A 427 2.60 22.47 -18.52
CA ASP A 427 1.54 22.26 -19.50
C ASP A 427 1.83 21.10 -20.47
N ALA A 428 3.09 20.63 -20.55
CA ALA A 428 3.54 19.66 -21.55
C ALA A 428 2.68 18.38 -21.63
N LEU A 429 2.30 17.78 -20.50
CA LEU A 429 1.40 16.61 -20.50
C LEU A 429 0.03 16.95 -21.09
N TRP A 430 -0.53 18.09 -20.69
CA TRP A 430 -1.90 18.46 -21.02
C TRP A 430 -2.01 18.87 -22.48
N ASP A 431 -1.06 19.66 -22.96
CA ASP A 431 -0.98 20.03 -24.38
C ASP A 431 -0.77 18.78 -25.23
N PHE A 432 0.09 17.84 -24.83
CA PHE A 432 0.23 16.56 -25.53
C PHE A 432 -1.07 15.74 -25.62
N LEU A 433 -1.94 15.77 -24.60
CA LEU A 433 -3.16 14.96 -24.60
C LEU A 433 -4.35 15.67 -25.29
N LEU A 434 -4.34 17.00 -25.30
CA LEU A 434 -5.44 17.84 -25.82
C LEU A 434 -5.22 18.32 -27.26
N ASP A 435 -3.97 18.32 -27.75
CA ASP A 435 -3.64 18.41 -29.18
C ASP A 435 -4.16 17.18 -29.95
#